data_AF-A0A0K8SYK4-F1
#
_entry.id   AF-A0A0K8SYK4-F1
#
_cell.length_a   1.000
_cell.length_b   1.000
_cell.length_c   1.000
_cell.angle_alpha   90.00
_cell.angle_beta   90.00
_cell.angle_gamma   90.00
#
_symmetry.space_group_name_H-M   'P 1'
#
loop_
_entity.id
_entity.type
_entity.pdbx_description
1 polymer ?
#
loop_
_entity_poly.entity_id
_entity_poly.type
_entity_poly.pdbx_seq_one_letter_code
_entity_poly.pdbx_strand_id
1 'polypeptide(L)'
;MGRKSKKCGSPKEKKKRKSTKKEKLEADLTKAALGRSQVLECASDSDSDVDMATMENVWDGQNEDSSDAESVESQMDDSLKHAGAFSLEEVAAIHHKKLSRLQLLYQRQYERLAYIMKEKRRKYLIALKKEKETLSSIADQARTSAKDQKLYDKLKALNRYHRRSASESVAYLSQIEKRQKDLAKPPSYTKCFYSEGGVRCSKSTIPLTRYCFKHILEDPNQFLFRACGCEKADTICRDTVTGLCAGETCILHVKLPPLPHVNISTENSMVS
;
A
#
# COMPACT_ATOMS: atom_id res chain seq x y z
N MET A 1 43.33 27.94 -42.83
CA MET A 1 41.98 28.57 -42.76
C MET A 1 40.93 27.47 -42.72
N GLY A 2 40.44 27.08 -41.54
CA GLY A 2 39.40 26.04 -41.41
C GLY A 2 38.52 26.33 -40.20
N ARG A 3 37.39 27.01 -40.41
CA ARG A 3 36.44 27.40 -39.37
C ARG A 3 35.62 26.18 -38.93
N LYS A 4 35.78 25.74 -37.67
CA LYS A 4 34.85 24.79 -37.02
C LYS A 4 33.73 25.56 -36.32
N SER A 5 32.52 25.44 -36.84
CA SER A 5 31.30 26.01 -36.28
C SER A 5 30.86 25.26 -35.02
N LYS A 6 30.89 25.93 -33.87
CA LYS A 6 30.26 25.45 -32.61
C LYS A 6 28.75 25.59 -32.74
N LYS A 7 28.00 24.48 -32.66
CA LYS A 7 26.52 24.49 -32.59
C LYS A 7 26.09 24.67 -31.13
N CYS A 8 25.46 25.80 -30.83
CA CYS A 8 24.87 26.11 -29.52
C CYS A 8 23.53 25.36 -29.35
N GLY A 9 23.42 24.52 -28.31
CA GLY A 9 22.19 23.80 -27.97
C GLY A 9 21.20 24.68 -27.20
N SER A 10 19.97 24.79 -27.71
CA SER A 10 18.91 25.66 -27.19
C SER A 10 18.22 25.15 -25.90
N PRO A 11 17.67 26.02 -25.02
CA PRO A 11 17.17 25.65 -23.68
C PRO A 11 15.86 24.82 -23.60
N LYS A 12 15.13 24.63 -24.71
CA LYS A 12 13.77 24.05 -24.68
C LYS A 12 13.72 22.53 -24.46
N GLU A 13 14.79 21.80 -24.77
CA GLU A 13 14.85 20.34 -24.59
C GLU A 13 14.94 19.91 -23.12
N LYS A 14 15.53 20.74 -22.25
CA LYS A 14 15.71 20.43 -20.83
C LYS A 14 14.40 20.45 -20.04
N LYS A 15 13.41 21.24 -20.47
CA LYS A 15 12.11 21.38 -19.77
C LYS A 15 11.20 20.17 -20.02
N LYS A 16 11.19 19.63 -21.25
CA LYS A 16 10.42 18.44 -21.63
C LYS A 16 10.97 17.15 -21.00
N ARG A 17 12.29 17.07 -20.78
CA ARG A 17 12.92 15.96 -20.03
C ARG A 17 12.65 16.02 -18.52
N LYS A 18 12.38 17.21 -17.97
CA LYS A 18 12.09 17.38 -16.53
C LYS A 18 10.65 17.03 -16.18
N SER A 19 9.69 17.31 -17.08
CA SER A 19 8.28 16.90 -16.90
C SER A 19 8.10 15.39 -16.99
N THR A 20 8.74 14.73 -17.97
CA THR A 20 8.66 13.27 -18.13
C THR A 20 9.38 12.50 -17.01
N LYS A 21 10.35 13.12 -16.34
CA LYS A 21 11.01 12.52 -15.17
C LYS A 21 10.13 12.61 -13.91
N LYS A 22 9.39 13.71 -13.74
CA LYS A 22 8.49 13.90 -12.59
C LYS A 22 7.28 12.96 -12.67
N GLU A 23 6.74 12.78 -13.87
CA GLU A 23 5.60 11.89 -14.15
C GLU A 23 5.96 10.40 -13.98
N LYS A 24 7.22 10.00 -14.24
CA LYS A 24 7.71 8.64 -13.99
C LYS A 24 7.92 8.34 -12.50
N LEU A 25 8.41 9.31 -11.72
CA LEU A 25 8.66 9.13 -10.29
C LEU A 25 7.36 8.99 -9.46
N GLU A 26 6.29 9.67 -9.86
CA GLU A 26 4.98 9.56 -9.18
C GLU A 26 4.27 8.23 -9.51
N ALA A 27 4.51 7.65 -10.68
CA ALA A 27 4.03 6.32 -11.05
C ALA A 27 4.76 5.18 -10.31
N ASP A 28 6.04 5.40 -9.94
CA ASP A 28 6.83 4.42 -9.21
C ASP A 28 6.51 4.41 -7.70
N LEU A 29 6.17 5.56 -7.12
CA LEU A 29 5.74 5.67 -5.71
C LEU A 29 4.37 5.01 -5.47
N THR A 30 3.46 5.08 -6.43
CA THR A 30 2.13 4.41 -6.35
C THR A 30 2.24 2.90 -6.56
N LYS A 31 3.19 2.43 -7.38
CA LYS A 31 3.53 0.99 -7.50
C LYS A 31 4.20 0.42 -6.25
N ALA A 32 5.04 1.20 -5.58
CA ALA A 32 5.72 0.78 -4.34
C ALA A 32 4.74 0.65 -3.15
N ALA A 33 3.68 1.46 -3.11
CA ALA A 33 2.66 1.39 -2.06
C ALA A 33 1.76 0.14 -2.17
N LEU A 34 1.56 -0.40 -3.37
CA LEU A 34 0.79 -1.64 -3.61
C LEU A 34 1.53 -2.92 -3.21
N GLY A 35 2.83 -2.83 -2.90
CA GLY A 35 3.66 -3.98 -2.50
C GLY A 35 3.62 -4.35 -1.00
N ARG A 36 2.81 -3.67 -0.18
CA ARG A 36 2.76 -3.88 1.30
C ARG A 36 1.43 -4.38 1.84
N SER A 37 0.70 -5.17 1.07
CA SER A 37 -0.44 -5.95 1.58
C SER A 37 -0.33 -7.39 1.10
N GLN A 38 0.74 -8.07 1.50
CA GLN A 38 0.79 -9.53 1.44
C GLN A 38 -0.05 -10.06 2.60
N VAL A 39 -1.34 -10.24 2.31
CA VAL A 39 -2.26 -11.04 3.12
C VAL A 39 -1.64 -12.43 3.21
N LEU A 40 -1.22 -12.80 4.42
CA LEU A 40 -0.85 -14.17 4.78
C LEU A 40 -2.11 -15.03 4.64
N GLU A 41 -2.24 -15.74 3.52
CA GLU A 41 -3.25 -16.77 3.35
C GLU A 41 -2.57 -18.12 3.54
N CYS A 42 -2.67 -18.63 4.76
CA CYS A 42 -2.21 -19.95 5.17
C CYS A 42 -3.08 -21.02 4.50
N ALA A 43 -2.69 -21.51 3.34
CA ALA A 43 -3.19 -22.75 2.76
C ALA A 43 -2.13 -23.84 2.92
N SER A 44 -2.06 -24.43 4.11
CA SER A 44 -1.26 -25.63 4.37
C SER A 44 -2.15 -26.85 4.09
N ASP A 45 -2.20 -27.27 2.83
CA ASP A 45 -2.68 -28.60 2.46
C ASP A 45 -1.60 -29.61 2.85
N SER A 46 -1.82 -30.28 3.97
CA SER A 46 -1.02 -31.39 4.47
C SER A 46 -1.40 -32.66 3.72
N ASP A 47 -0.63 -33.04 2.71
CA ASP A 47 -0.63 -34.38 2.12
C ASP A 47 0.82 -34.83 1.93
N SER A 48 1.45 -35.29 3.02
CA SER A 48 2.75 -35.97 2.95
C SER A 48 2.56 -37.46 3.23
N ASP A 49 2.62 -38.25 2.16
CA ASP A 49 3.24 -39.57 2.20
C ASP A 49 4.57 -39.44 2.96
N VAL A 50 4.78 -40.29 3.96
CA VAL A 50 5.93 -40.24 4.86
C VAL A 50 7.22 -40.64 4.13
N ASP A 51 7.83 -39.70 3.41
CA ASP A 51 9.22 -39.84 3.03
C ASP A 51 10.07 -39.89 4.32
N MET A 52 10.83 -40.97 4.47
CA MET A 52 11.69 -41.24 5.62
C MET A 52 12.57 -40.01 5.90
N ALA A 53 12.46 -39.46 7.11
CA ALA A 53 13.20 -38.30 7.56
C ALA A 53 14.72 -38.59 7.55
N THR A 54 15.36 -38.36 6.42
CA THR A 54 16.81 -38.34 6.31
C THR A 54 17.32 -37.03 6.90
N MET A 55 18.49 -37.07 7.56
CA MET A 55 19.11 -35.90 8.22
C MET A 55 19.25 -34.69 7.28
N GLU A 56 19.37 -34.92 5.97
CA GLU A 56 19.44 -33.90 4.92
C GLU A 56 18.10 -33.19 4.64
N ASN A 57 16.95 -33.84 4.90
CA ASN A 57 15.62 -33.27 4.71
C ASN A 57 15.11 -32.48 5.94
N VAL A 58 15.60 -32.82 7.14
CA VAL A 58 15.19 -32.18 8.41
C VAL A 58 16.08 -30.99 8.76
N TRP A 59 17.35 -31.02 8.37
CA TRP A 59 18.27 -29.91 8.55
C TRP A 59 18.40 -29.09 7.26
N ASP A 60 17.46 -28.18 7.06
CA ASP A 60 17.60 -27.12 6.06
C ASP A 60 18.55 -26.02 6.56
N GLY A 61 19.84 -26.35 6.65
CA GLY A 61 20.92 -25.42 6.98
C GLY A 61 21.11 -24.30 5.93
N GLN A 62 20.26 -24.21 4.91
CA GLN A 62 20.28 -23.12 3.93
C GLN A 62 19.66 -21.82 4.46
N ASN A 63 18.95 -21.87 5.60
CA ASN A 63 18.34 -20.70 6.24
C ASN A 63 19.17 -20.09 7.38
N GLU A 64 20.39 -20.59 7.64
CA GLU A 64 21.30 -20.06 8.68
C GLU A 64 21.88 -18.67 8.35
N ASP A 65 21.61 -18.11 7.18
CA ASP A 65 22.15 -16.81 6.75
C ASP A 65 21.13 -15.65 6.89
N SER A 66 20.14 -15.82 7.77
CA SER A 66 19.09 -14.82 7.98
C SER A 66 19.02 -14.40 9.45
N SER A 67 19.42 -13.14 9.68
CA SER A 67 18.96 -12.26 10.75
C SER A 67 19.71 -12.30 12.08
N ASP A 68 20.88 -11.62 12.15
CA ASP A 68 21.20 -10.66 13.25
C ASP A 68 22.51 -9.85 13.08
N ALA A 69 23.29 -10.03 12.00
CA ALA A 69 24.67 -9.53 11.96
C ALA A 69 24.87 -8.04 11.58
N GLU A 70 23.88 -7.15 11.72
CA GLU A 70 24.03 -5.75 11.30
C GLU A 70 23.45 -4.75 12.31
N SER A 71 24.05 -4.65 13.50
CA SER A 71 23.97 -3.40 14.29
C SER A 71 25.07 -3.23 15.35
N VAL A 72 26.34 -3.41 14.98
CA VAL A 72 27.48 -3.16 15.91
C VAL A 72 28.35 -1.96 15.47
N GLU A 73 28.18 -1.44 14.25
CA GLU A 73 29.04 -0.38 13.70
C GLU A 73 28.69 1.05 14.19
N SER A 74 27.53 1.26 14.84
CA SER A 74 27.12 2.59 15.30
C SER A 74 27.99 3.16 16.45
N GLN A 75 28.78 2.33 17.14
CA GLN A 75 29.49 2.76 18.35
C GLN A 75 30.99 3.05 18.14
N MET A 76 31.59 2.51 17.07
CA MET A 76 33.06 2.50 16.90
C MET A 76 33.59 3.63 16.00
N ASP A 77 32.83 4.10 15.00
CA ASP A 77 33.36 4.96 13.92
C ASP A 77 33.05 6.47 14.07
N ASP A 78 32.26 6.88 15.05
CA ASP A 78 31.96 8.31 15.26
C ASP A 78 32.97 8.96 16.20
N SER A 79 34.13 9.34 15.64
CA SER A 79 35.18 10.06 16.37
C SER A 79 34.71 11.40 16.95
N LEU A 80 33.59 11.95 16.48
CA LEU A 80 33.06 13.25 16.89
C LEU A 80 31.86 13.14 17.85
N LYS A 81 31.51 11.92 18.31
CA LYS A 81 30.36 11.68 19.19
C LYS A 81 30.36 12.46 20.52
N HIS A 82 31.52 12.94 20.97
CA HIS A 82 31.68 13.74 22.20
C HIS A 82 32.12 15.18 21.96
N ALA A 83 32.17 15.65 20.70
CA ALA A 83 32.74 16.96 20.35
C ALA A 83 31.88 18.17 20.78
N GLY A 84 30.62 17.95 21.16
CA GLY A 84 29.72 18.99 21.69
C GLY A 84 29.21 20.01 20.66
N ALA A 85 29.95 20.26 19.58
CA ALA A 85 29.53 21.03 18.41
C ALA A 85 30.20 20.48 17.15
N PHE A 86 29.47 20.45 16.04
CA PHE A 86 29.97 19.93 14.76
C PHE A 86 30.11 21.06 13.74
N SER A 87 31.23 21.07 13.00
CA SER A 87 31.34 21.88 11.78
C SER A 87 30.49 21.27 10.66
N LEU A 88 29.90 22.12 9.82
CA LEU A 88 29.10 21.66 8.67
C LEU A 88 29.91 20.75 7.73
N GLU A 89 31.21 20.98 7.62
CA GLU A 89 32.12 20.18 6.81
C GLU A 89 32.29 18.75 7.36
N GLU A 90 32.41 18.62 8.69
CA GLU A 90 32.56 17.34 9.36
C GLU A 90 31.28 16.50 9.26
N VAL A 91 30.12 17.16 9.45
CA VAL A 91 28.80 16.53 9.27
C VAL A 91 28.65 16.00 7.85
N ALA A 92 29.01 16.80 6.84
CA ALA A 92 28.97 16.38 5.45
C ALA A 92 29.91 15.19 5.16
N ALA A 93 31.12 15.19 5.74
CA ALA A 93 32.06 14.09 5.60
C ALA A 93 31.55 12.79 6.24
N ILE A 94 30.93 12.85 7.42
CA ILE A 94 30.31 11.70 8.08
C ILE A 94 29.15 11.16 7.22
N HIS A 95 28.27 12.04 6.73
CA HIS A 95 27.17 11.61 5.86
C HIS A 95 27.67 10.95 4.58
N HIS A 96 28.70 11.51 3.94
CA HIS A 96 29.29 10.91 2.75
C HIS A 96 29.82 9.50 3.03
N LYS A 97 30.59 9.31 4.12
CA LYS A 97 31.08 7.98 4.52
C LYS A 97 29.95 6.99 4.77
N LYS A 98 28.91 7.39 5.50
CA LYS A 98 27.72 6.55 5.77
C LYS A 98 27.01 6.14 4.47
N LEU A 99 26.82 7.08 3.55
CA LEU A 99 26.19 6.80 2.26
C LEU A 99 27.07 5.88 1.38
N SER A 100 28.38 6.11 1.32
CA SER A 100 29.30 5.24 0.58
C SER A 100 29.33 3.82 1.15
N ARG A 101 29.34 3.68 2.48
CA ARG A 101 29.27 2.37 3.15
C ARG A 101 27.96 1.65 2.84
N LEU A 102 26.83 2.35 2.96
CA LEU A 102 25.52 1.81 2.63
C LEU A 102 25.44 1.34 1.17
N GLN A 103 25.99 2.13 0.24
CA GLN A 103 26.06 1.77 -1.17
C GLN A 103 26.86 0.46 -1.38
N LEU A 104 28.01 0.30 -0.72
CA LEU A 104 28.81 -0.92 -0.80
C LEU A 104 28.08 -2.14 -0.22
N LEU A 105 27.40 -1.97 0.91
CA LEU A 105 26.61 -3.05 1.52
C LEU A 105 25.49 -3.51 0.59
N TYR A 106 24.74 -2.58 0.01
CA TYR A 106 23.71 -2.93 -0.97
C TYR A 106 24.27 -3.58 -2.22
N GLN A 107 25.43 -3.13 -2.70
CA GLN A 107 26.10 -3.78 -3.83
C GLN A 107 26.46 -5.24 -3.50
N ARG A 108 27.04 -5.49 -2.32
CA ARG A 108 27.39 -6.84 -1.86
C ARG A 108 26.16 -7.74 -1.69
N GLN A 109 25.09 -7.20 -1.10
CA GLN A 109 23.81 -7.92 -0.96
C GLN A 109 23.24 -8.31 -2.33
N TYR A 110 23.27 -7.38 -3.29
CA TYR A 110 22.82 -7.65 -4.65
C TYR A 110 23.68 -8.72 -5.34
N GLU A 111 25.00 -8.65 -5.20
CA GLU A 111 25.93 -9.64 -5.76
C GLU A 111 25.69 -11.03 -5.17
N ARG A 112 25.48 -11.13 -3.84
CA ARG A 112 25.10 -12.38 -3.15
C ARG A 112 23.78 -12.92 -3.67
N LEU A 113 22.75 -12.08 -3.79
CA LEU A 113 21.44 -12.49 -4.31
C LEU A 113 21.55 -12.97 -5.76
N ALA A 114 22.30 -12.27 -6.60
CA ALA A 114 22.55 -12.65 -7.98
C ALA A 114 23.27 -14.01 -8.08
N TYR A 115 24.23 -14.27 -7.18
CA TYR A 115 24.90 -15.56 -7.07
C TYR A 115 23.91 -16.68 -6.69
N ILE A 116 23.11 -16.47 -5.64
CA ILE A 116 22.10 -17.44 -5.19
C ILE A 116 21.11 -17.77 -6.32
N MET A 117 20.64 -16.77 -7.06
CA MET A 117 19.74 -16.99 -8.19
C MET A 117 20.40 -17.81 -9.31
N LYS A 118 21.67 -17.56 -9.62
CA LYS A 118 22.43 -18.35 -10.60
C LYS A 118 22.63 -19.79 -10.10
N GLU A 119 22.93 -19.97 -8.83
CA GLU A 119 23.15 -21.28 -8.24
C GLU A 119 21.87 -22.11 -8.17
N LYS A 120 20.75 -21.52 -7.71
CA LYS A 120 19.43 -22.15 -7.73
C LYS A 120 19.02 -22.54 -9.14
N ARG A 121 19.26 -21.67 -10.13
CA ARG A 121 19.02 -22.00 -11.55
C ARG A 121 19.88 -23.17 -12.02
N ARG A 122 21.18 -23.19 -11.67
CA ARG A 122 22.09 -24.29 -12.04
C ARG A 122 21.61 -25.61 -11.42
N LYS A 123 21.30 -25.61 -10.11
CA LYS A 123 20.77 -26.78 -9.39
C LYS A 123 19.47 -27.28 -10.02
N TYR A 124 18.53 -26.38 -10.33
CA TYR A 124 17.28 -26.72 -11.02
C TYR A 124 17.51 -27.37 -12.39
N LEU A 125 18.41 -26.82 -13.22
CA LEU A 125 18.69 -27.39 -14.54
C LEU A 125 19.37 -28.77 -14.45
N ILE A 126 20.25 -28.97 -13.47
CA ILE A 126 20.86 -30.28 -13.20
C ILE A 126 19.80 -31.27 -12.74
N ALA A 127 18.93 -30.89 -11.81
CA ALA A 127 17.83 -31.72 -11.33
C ALA A 127 16.89 -32.10 -12.49
N LEU A 128 16.49 -31.14 -13.32
CA LEU A 128 15.64 -31.37 -14.49
C LEU A 128 16.30 -32.30 -15.52
N LYS A 129 17.61 -32.16 -15.74
CA LYS A 129 18.36 -33.09 -16.60
C LYS A 129 18.38 -34.51 -16.01
N LYS A 130 18.69 -34.62 -14.72
CA LYS A 130 18.70 -35.90 -14.00
C LYS A 130 17.31 -36.56 -14.05
N GLU A 131 16.26 -35.81 -13.75
CA GLU A 131 14.87 -36.28 -13.84
C GLU A 131 14.56 -36.82 -15.23
N LYS A 132 14.90 -36.12 -16.31
CA LYS A 132 14.67 -36.59 -17.68
C LYS A 132 15.46 -37.86 -18.04
N GLU A 133 16.66 -38.03 -17.47
CA GLU A 133 17.50 -39.20 -17.70
C GLU A 133 17.03 -40.40 -16.87
N THR A 134 16.59 -40.19 -15.62
CA THR A 134 16.18 -41.26 -14.70
C THR A 134 14.70 -41.62 -14.82
N LEU A 135 13.85 -40.65 -15.17
CA LEU A 135 12.41 -40.77 -15.26
C LEU A 135 12.00 -40.39 -16.70
N SER A 136 11.40 -41.32 -17.43
CA SER A 136 10.75 -40.97 -18.69
C SER A 136 9.61 -39.99 -18.43
N SER A 137 9.26 -39.20 -19.45
CA SER A 137 8.09 -38.30 -19.40
C SER A 137 6.88 -39.05 -18.86
N ILE A 138 6.11 -38.44 -17.95
CA ILE A 138 4.90 -39.04 -17.34
C ILE A 138 3.89 -39.48 -18.42
N ALA A 139 3.92 -38.85 -19.60
CA ALA A 139 3.12 -39.26 -20.73
C ALA A 139 3.58 -40.59 -21.37
N ASP A 140 4.90 -40.84 -21.38
CA ASP A 140 5.56 -41.95 -22.09
C ASP A 140 5.80 -43.18 -21.18
N GLN A 141 5.56 -43.05 -19.87
CA GLN A 141 5.64 -44.15 -18.91
C GLN A 141 4.57 -45.22 -19.19
N ALA A 142 4.97 -46.49 -19.24
CA ALA A 142 4.07 -47.62 -19.43
C ALA A 142 3.16 -47.80 -18.21
N ARG A 143 1.84 -47.82 -18.45
CA ARG A 143 0.82 -47.95 -17.38
C ARG A 143 0.28 -49.37 -17.39
N THR A 144 1.02 -50.26 -16.76
CA THR A 144 0.68 -51.69 -16.73
C THR A 144 -0.30 -52.02 -15.60
N SER A 145 -0.37 -51.19 -14.55
CA SER A 145 -1.27 -51.37 -13.41
C SER A 145 -2.51 -50.49 -13.47
N ALA A 146 -3.66 -51.03 -13.05
CA ALA A 146 -4.90 -50.27 -12.91
C ALA A 146 -4.82 -49.14 -11.87
N LYS A 147 -3.89 -49.24 -10.91
CA LYS A 147 -3.62 -48.17 -9.94
C LYS A 147 -2.94 -46.97 -10.61
N ASP A 148 -1.97 -47.23 -11.48
CA ASP A 148 -1.20 -46.19 -12.18
C ASP A 148 -2.10 -45.41 -13.14
N GLN A 149 -3.04 -46.10 -13.80
CA GLN A 149 -4.04 -45.47 -14.65
C GLN A 149 -4.89 -44.45 -13.88
N LYS A 150 -5.40 -44.84 -12.70
CA LYS A 150 -6.20 -43.96 -11.83
C LYS A 150 -5.39 -42.77 -11.32
N LEU A 151 -4.12 -42.99 -10.96
CA LEU A 151 -3.24 -41.92 -10.51
C LEU A 151 -2.98 -40.90 -11.62
N TYR A 152 -2.74 -41.37 -12.86
CA TYR A 152 -2.58 -40.50 -14.01
C TYR A 152 -3.86 -39.70 -14.32
N ASP A 153 -5.03 -40.32 -14.24
CA ASP A 153 -6.30 -39.63 -14.45
C ASP A 153 -6.54 -38.56 -13.37
N LYS A 154 -6.17 -38.83 -12.11
CA LYS A 154 -6.18 -37.84 -11.02
C LYS A 154 -5.22 -36.68 -11.32
N LEU A 155 -3.99 -36.97 -11.77
CA LEU A 155 -3.00 -35.96 -12.17
C LEU A 155 -3.51 -35.09 -13.33
N LYS A 156 -4.17 -35.69 -14.32
CA LYS A 156 -4.77 -35.00 -15.47
C LYS A 156 -5.94 -34.11 -15.05
N ALA A 157 -6.77 -34.58 -14.13
CA ALA A 157 -7.86 -33.79 -13.53
C ALA A 157 -7.32 -32.58 -12.76
N LEU A 158 -6.28 -32.75 -11.93
CA LEU A 158 -5.61 -31.66 -11.21
C LEU A 158 -5.03 -30.63 -12.17
N ASN A 159 -4.34 -31.05 -13.23
CA ASN A 159 -3.82 -30.12 -14.24
C ASN A 159 -4.92 -29.32 -14.93
N ARG A 160 -6.08 -29.93 -15.21
CA ARG A 160 -7.25 -29.21 -15.75
C ARG A 160 -7.82 -28.21 -14.74
N TYR A 161 -7.90 -28.59 -13.47
CA TYR A 161 -8.35 -27.71 -12.40
C TYR A 161 -7.42 -26.51 -12.22
N HIS A 162 -6.10 -26.71 -12.12
CA HIS A 162 -5.14 -25.62 -12.00
C HIS A 162 -5.13 -24.68 -13.22
N ARG A 163 -5.31 -25.21 -14.44
CA ARG A 163 -5.46 -24.35 -15.64
C ARG A 163 -6.73 -23.49 -15.57
N ARG A 164 -7.83 -24.02 -15.03
CA ARG A 164 -9.07 -23.26 -14.85
C ARG A 164 -8.93 -22.23 -13.72
N SER A 165 -8.32 -22.61 -12.60
CA SER A 165 -8.01 -21.71 -11.49
C SER A 165 -7.12 -20.54 -11.92
N ALA A 166 -6.16 -20.75 -12.82
CA ALA A 166 -5.35 -19.66 -13.39
C ALA A 166 -6.19 -18.66 -14.21
N SER A 167 -7.25 -19.10 -14.89
CA SER A 167 -8.17 -18.17 -15.57
C SER A 167 -9.05 -17.39 -14.59
N GLU A 168 -9.44 -18.01 -13.48
CA GLU A 168 -10.20 -17.36 -12.40
C GLU A 168 -9.33 -16.36 -11.63
N SER A 169 -8.05 -16.66 -11.40
CA SER A 169 -7.11 -15.74 -10.78
C SER A 169 -6.81 -14.54 -11.67
N VAL A 170 -6.71 -14.71 -12.99
CA VAL A 170 -6.60 -13.60 -13.95
C VAL A 170 -7.86 -12.73 -13.94
N ALA A 171 -9.05 -13.33 -13.87
CA ALA A 171 -10.30 -12.58 -13.75
C ALA A 171 -10.36 -11.80 -12.43
N TYR A 172 -9.93 -12.39 -11.32
CA TYR A 172 -9.85 -11.74 -10.01
C TYR A 172 -8.87 -10.55 -10.03
N LEU A 173 -7.66 -10.72 -10.56
CA LEU A 173 -6.70 -9.63 -10.73
C LEU A 173 -7.26 -8.52 -11.64
N SER A 174 -7.95 -8.87 -12.73
CA SER A 174 -8.61 -7.89 -13.59
C SER A 174 -9.71 -7.10 -12.85
N GLN A 175 -10.46 -7.74 -11.95
CA GLN A 175 -11.44 -7.05 -11.11
C GLN A 175 -10.78 -6.10 -10.10
N ILE A 176 -9.67 -6.50 -9.48
CA ILE A 176 -8.88 -5.63 -8.60
C ILE A 176 -8.39 -4.40 -9.36
N GLU A 177 -7.82 -4.59 -10.56
CA GLU A 177 -7.37 -3.48 -11.40
C GLU A 177 -8.51 -2.53 -11.78
N LYS A 178 -9.71 -3.04 -12.08
CA LYS A 178 -10.89 -2.21 -12.35
C LYS A 178 -11.26 -1.36 -11.13
N ARG A 179 -11.31 -1.96 -9.93
CA ARG A 179 -11.58 -1.21 -8.68
C ARG A 179 -10.52 -0.13 -8.43
N GLN A 180 -9.24 -0.43 -8.66
CA GLN A 180 -8.17 0.56 -8.52
C GLN A 180 -8.31 1.72 -9.51
N LYS A 181 -8.70 1.44 -10.76
CA LYS A 181 -8.97 2.48 -11.77
C LYS A 181 -10.18 3.35 -11.41
N ASP A 182 -11.21 2.78 -10.79
CA ASP A 182 -12.37 3.54 -10.35
C ASP A 182 -12.07 4.42 -9.13
N LEU A 183 -11.21 3.96 -8.21
CA LEU A 183 -10.69 4.80 -7.11
C LEU A 183 -9.79 5.94 -7.60
N ALA A 184 -9.15 5.79 -8.76
CA ALA A 184 -8.27 6.80 -9.35
C ALA A 184 -9.01 7.89 -10.14
N LYS A 185 -10.32 7.74 -10.41
CA LYS A 185 -11.11 8.80 -11.06
C LYS A 185 -11.45 9.88 -10.03
N PRO A 186 -11.19 11.16 -10.31
CA PRO A 186 -11.61 12.23 -9.41
C PRO A 186 -13.13 12.19 -9.27
N PRO A 187 -13.69 12.27 -8.05
CA PRO A 187 -15.13 12.29 -7.85
C PRO A 187 -15.75 13.45 -8.66
N SER A 188 -16.68 13.12 -9.55
CA SER A 188 -17.44 14.09 -10.32
C SER A 188 -18.40 14.83 -9.38
N TYR A 189 -18.00 16.01 -8.91
CA TYR A 189 -18.86 16.84 -8.07
C TYR A 189 -19.93 17.53 -8.92
N THR A 190 -21.20 17.21 -8.69
CA THR A 190 -22.34 17.95 -9.24
C THR A 190 -22.63 19.20 -8.39
N LYS A 191 -23.10 20.28 -9.03
CA LYS A 191 -23.50 21.52 -8.35
C LYS A 191 -24.90 21.36 -7.74
N CYS A 192 -25.12 22.01 -6.60
CA CYS A 192 -26.40 22.03 -5.91
C CYS A 192 -27.54 22.59 -6.78
N PHE A 193 -28.70 21.94 -6.74
CA PHE A 193 -29.86 22.29 -7.55
C PHE A 193 -30.60 23.55 -7.07
N TYR A 194 -30.53 23.88 -5.78
CA TYR A 194 -31.24 24.98 -5.12
C TYR A 194 -30.95 26.35 -5.76
N SER A 195 -32.01 27.14 -5.94
CA SER A 195 -31.97 28.50 -6.48
C SER A 195 -32.93 29.40 -5.72
N GLU A 196 -32.42 30.51 -5.19
CA GLU A 196 -33.22 31.54 -4.51
C GLU A 196 -33.01 32.86 -5.25
N GLY A 197 -34.11 33.53 -5.61
CA GLY A 197 -34.05 34.82 -6.33
C GLY A 197 -33.33 34.80 -7.69
N GLY A 198 -33.23 33.65 -8.35
CA GLY A 198 -32.57 33.49 -9.66
C GLY A 198 -31.07 33.16 -9.59
N VAL A 199 -30.46 33.09 -8.41
CA VAL A 199 -29.06 32.69 -8.23
C VAL A 199 -28.98 31.23 -7.79
N ARG A 200 -28.26 30.39 -8.57
CA ARG A 200 -28.06 28.97 -8.24
C ARG A 200 -26.89 28.79 -7.27
N CYS A 201 -27.04 27.87 -6.33
CA CYS A 201 -25.97 27.52 -5.41
C CYS A 201 -24.78 26.87 -6.14
N SER A 202 -23.55 27.37 -5.90
CA SER A 202 -22.32 26.86 -6.51
C SER A 202 -21.65 25.71 -5.72
N LYS A 203 -22.20 25.34 -4.56
CA LYS A 203 -21.63 24.30 -3.69
C LYS A 203 -21.82 22.90 -4.27
N SER A 204 -20.90 22.00 -3.95
CA SER A 204 -21.00 20.59 -4.32
C SER A 204 -22.16 19.90 -3.62
N THR A 205 -22.79 18.95 -4.30
CA THR A 205 -23.83 18.11 -3.73
C THR A 205 -23.26 17.05 -2.79
N ILE A 206 -24.07 16.61 -1.83
CA ILE A 206 -23.78 15.40 -1.05
C ILE A 206 -23.93 14.19 -1.99
N PRO A 207 -23.09 13.14 -1.86
CA PRO A 207 -23.25 11.91 -2.64
C PRO A 207 -24.69 11.41 -2.59
N LEU A 208 -25.20 10.96 -3.75
CA LEU A 208 -26.58 10.47 -3.93
C LEU A 208 -27.69 11.52 -3.81
N THR A 209 -27.37 12.81 -3.64
CA THR A 209 -28.36 13.90 -3.51
C THR A 209 -28.14 14.99 -4.57
N ARG A 210 -29.17 15.79 -4.83
CA ARG A 210 -29.08 16.96 -5.74
C ARG A 210 -28.77 18.27 -5.00
N TYR A 211 -28.62 18.24 -3.68
CA TYR A 211 -28.46 19.42 -2.83
C TYR A 211 -27.15 19.40 -2.05
N CYS A 212 -26.65 20.57 -1.65
CA CYS A 212 -25.51 20.68 -0.76
C CYS A 212 -25.96 20.59 0.71
N PHE A 213 -25.02 20.41 1.64
CA PHE A 213 -25.33 20.30 3.08
C PHE A 213 -26.17 21.45 3.63
N LYS A 214 -26.05 22.68 3.11
CA LYS A 214 -26.88 23.81 3.56
C LYS A 214 -28.32 23.76 3.03
N HIS A 215 -28.56 23.15 1.87
CA HIS A 215 -29.86 23.13 1.19
C HIS A 215 -30.51 21.75 1.19
N ILE A 216 -29.93 20.78 1.89
CA ILE A 216 -30.44 19.40 1.89
C ILE A 216 -31.81 19.28 2.58
N LEU A 217 -32.18 20.26 3.42
CA LEU A 217 -33.51 20.35 4.02
C LEU A 217 -34.62 20.70 3.02
N GLU A 218 -34.26 21.22 1.84
CA GLU A 218 -35.20 21.55 0.76
C GLU A 218 -35.47 20.35 -0.17
N ASP A 219 -34.79 19.21 0.05
CA ASP A 219 -35.01 18.00 -0.74
C ASP A 219 -36.26 17.25 -0.23
N PRO A 220 -37.29 17.02 -1.08
CA PRO A 220 -38.50 16.31 -0.66
C PRO A 220 -38.25 14.86 -0.24
N ASN A 221 -37.13 14.26 -0.68
CA ASN A 221 -36.77 12.88 -0.35
C ASN A 221 -35.76 12.78 0.80
N GLN A 222 -35.63 13.83 1.63
CA GLN A 222 -34.62 13.84 2.67
C GLN A 222 -35.04 13.11 3.94
N PHE A 223 -34.37 11.97 4.22
CA PHE A 223 -34.60 11.16 5.43
C PHE A 223 -33.41 11.12 6.40
N LEU A 224 -32.20 11.46 5.94
CA LEU A 224 -30.96 11.33 6.73
C LEU A 224 -30.58 12.59 7.52
N PHE A 225 -31.19 13.73 7.20
CA PHE A 225 -30.82 15.06 7.72
C PHE A 225 -32.08 15.74 8.23
N ARG A 226 -31.99 16.38 9.38
CA ARG A 226 -33.07 17.14 10.01
C ARG A 226 -32.58 18.53 10.41
N ALA A 227 -33.48 19.49 10.55
CA ALA A 227 -33.16 20.73 11.25
C ALA A 227 -32.90 20.46 12.75
N CYS A 228 -31.95 21.20 13.32
CA CYS A 228 -31.57 21.15 14.73
C CYS A 228 -32.76 21.35 15.67
N GLY A 229 -33.63 22.34 15.39
CA GLY A 229 -34.86 22.56 16.17
C GLY A 229 -34.66 23.11 17.58
N CYS A 230 -33.45 23.51 17.99
CA CYS A 230 -33.24 24.15 19.29
C CYS A 230 -33.82 25.57 19.31
N GLU A 231 -34.58 25.89 20.36
CA GLU A 231 -35.17 27.21 20.60
C GLU A 231 -34.36 27.97 21.65
N LYS A 232 -33.88 29.16 21.29
CA LYS A 232 -33.25 30.12 22.21
C LYS A 232 -33.85 31.49 21.93
N ALA A 233 -34.44 32.13 22.95
CA ALA A 233 -34.96 33.49 22.89
C ALA A 233 -35.79 33.77 21.61
N ASP A 234 -36.86 32.99 21.41
CA ASP A 234 -37.83 33.08 20.30
C ASP A 234 -37.29 32.80 18.88
N THR A 235 -36.06 32.26 18.74
CA THR A 235 -35.50 31.83 17.45
C THR A 235 -35.22 30.33 17.41
N ILE A 236 -35.71 29.66 16.36
CA ILE A 236 -35.55 28.21 16.13
C ILE A 236 -34.36 27.96 15.21
N CYS A 237 -33.41 27.14 15.65
CA CYS A 237 -32.23 26.78 14.86
C CYS A 237 -32.58 25.88 13.66
N ARG A 238 -32.23 26.33 12.44
CA ARG A 238 -32.43 25.61 11.17
C ARG A 238 -31.18 24.90 10.65
N ASP A 239 -30.13 24.79 11.44
CA ASP A 239 -28.91 24.09 11.01
C ASP A 239 -29.17 22.60 10.77
N THR A 240 -28.52 22.07 9.73
CA THR A 240 -28.67 20.68 9.30
C THR A 240 -27.91 19.72 10.21
N VAL A 241 -28.60 18.74 10.77
CA VAL A 241 -28.06 17.71 11.66
C VAL A 241 -28.23 16.35 11.00
N THR A 242 -27.19 15.49 11.09
CA THR A 242 -27.25 14.11 10.61
C THR A 242 -28.05 13.28 11.60
N GLY A 243 -29.18 12.72 11.18
CA GLY A 243 -30.05 11.88 12.02
C GLY A 243 -29.45 10.52 12.41
N LEU A 244 -28.21 10.23 11.99
CA LEU A 244 -27.48 8.99 12.26
C LEU A 244 -26.64 9.04 13.54
N CYS A 245 -26.32 10.23 14.05
CA CYS A 245 -25.52 10.39 15.27
C CYS A 245 -26.43 10.77 16.44
N ALA A 246 -26.18 10.22 17.63
CA ALA A 246 -26.99 10.38 18.85
C ALA A 246 -27.06 11.83 19.42
N GLY A 247 -26.57 12.83 18.69
CA GLY A 247 -26.72 14.24 19.03
C GLY A 247 -27.97 14.80 18.38
N GLU A 248 -28.99 15.10 19.19
CA GLU A 248 -30.26 15.70 18.72
C GLU A 248 -30.10 17.16 18.25
N THR A 249 -28.90 17.73 18.41
CA THR A 249 -28.60 19.16 18.27
C THR A 249 -27.38 19.39 17.38
N CYS A 250 -27.33 20.51 16.65
CA CYS A 250 -26.16 20.88 15.87
C CYS A 250 -24.95 21.18 16.77
N ILE A 251 -23.75 21.32 16.17
CA ILE A 251 -22.49 21.61 16.88
C ILE A 251 -22.56 22.85 17.78
N LEU A 252 -23.43 23.82 17.46
CA LEU A 252 -23.63 25.05 18.23
C LEU A 252 -24.51 24.84 19.47
N HIS A 253 -25.23 23.72 19.52
CA HIS A 253 -26.24 23.40 20.52
C HIS A 253 -25.92 22.13 21.31
N VAL A 254 -24.71 21.58 21.16
CA VAL A 254 -24.23 20.45 21.95
C VAL A 254 -24.16 20.85 23.43
N LYS A 255 -24.93 20.16 24.27
CA LYS A 255 -24.78 20.27 25.73
C LYS A 255 -23.56 19.46 26.15
N LEU A 256 -22.47 20.16 26.47
CA LEU A 256 -21.30 19.52 27.06
C LEU A 256 -21.67 19.00 28.46
N PRO A 257 -21.32 17.76 28.82
CA PRO A 257 -21.46 17.31 30.21
C PRO A 257 -20.63 18.22 31.13
N PRO A 258 -21.11 18.53 32.35
CA PRO A 258 -20.34 19.33 33.29
C PRO A 258 -19.02 18.61 33.58
N LEU A 259 -17.91 19.32 33.41
CA LEU A 259 -16.59 18.80 33.74
C LEU A 259 -16.54 18.55 35.26
N PRO A 260 -15.99 17.40 35.72
CA PRO A 260 -15.77 17.18 37.15
C PRO A 260 -14.82 18.28 37.66
N HIS A 261 -15.36 19.10 38.56
CA HIS A 261 -14.76 20.21 39.29
C HIS A 261 -13.22 20.29 39.24
N VAL A 262 -12.70 21.29 38.51
CA VAL A 262 -11.48 21.97 38.93
C VAL A 262 -11.95 23.02 39.92
N ASN A 263 -11.75 22.76 41.22
CA ASN A 263 -11.95 23.76 42.26
C ASN A 263 -10.96 24.90 42.04
N ILE A 264 -11.37 25.92 41.28
CA ILE A 264 -10.79 27.24 41.39
C ILE A 264 -11.58 27.91 42.50
N SER A 265 -10.95 28.04 43.67
CA SER A 265 -11.44 28.84 44.77
C SER A 265 -11.69 30.26 44.27
N THR A 266 -12.94 30.59 43.96
CA THR A 266 -13.38 31.98 43.88
C THR A 266 -13.47 32.50 45.30
N GLU A 267 -12.34 33.03 45.74
CA GLU A 267 -12.28 33.95 46.86
C GLU A 267 -13.04 35.24 46.48
N ASN A 268 -13.90 35.68 47.41
CA ASN A 268 -14.48 37.02 47.53
C ASN A 268 -15.62 37.44 46.60
N SER A 269 -16.84 37.40 47.14
CA SER A 269 -17.58 38.62 47.54
C SER A 269 -18.92 38.22 48.17
N MET A 270 -18.98 38.26 49.50
CA MET A 270 -20.24 38.41 50.23
C MET A 270 -20.77 39.83 50.03
N VAL A 271 -22.05 39.92 49.66
CA VAL A 271 -23.11 40.73 50.29
C VAL A 271 -22.72 42.14 50.75
N SER A 272 -23.23 43.16 50.06
CA SER A 272 -24.24 44.14 50.53
C SER A 272 -24.48 45.21 49.47
#